data_AF-A0A2M9A681-F1
#
_entry.id   AF-A0A2M9A681-F1
#
_cell.length_a   1.000
_cell.length_b   1.000
_cell.length_c   1.000
_cell.angle_alpha   90.00
_cell.angle_beta   90.00
_cell.angle_gamma   90.00
#
_symmetry.space_group_name_H-M   'P 1'
#
loop_
_entity.id
_entity.type
_entity.pdbx_description
1 polymer ?
#
loop_
_entity_poly.entity_id
_entity_poly.type
_entity_poly.pdbx_seq_one_letter_code
_entity_poly.pdbx_strand_id
1 'polypeptide(L)'
;MAILIPLEVMTERPLANRILRDVLIYLRKEQNISQETLAKLSDVSRTHISRLETCAESATLETLSKILQGTGTSWETFGALMEQMQQKQLGNSPLSMVAEPKGPHWSEKL
;
A
#
# COMPACT_ATOMS: atom_id res chain seq x y z
N MET A 1 -27.14 -3.59 -21.17
CA MET A 1 -25.71 -3.47 -21.49
C MET A 1 -24.93 -4.00 -20.30
N ALA A 2 -24.37 -5.21 -20.41
CA ALA A 2 -23.50 -5.75 -19.37
C ALA A 2 -22.15 -5.02 -19.45
N ILE A 3 -21.72 -4.40 -18.35
CA ILE A 3 -20.36 -3.88 -18.25
C ILE A 3 -19.45 -5.10 -18.15
N LEU A 4 -18.87 -5.51 -19.27
CA LEU A 4 -17.75 -6.43 -19.29
C LEU A 4 -16.55 -5.65 -18.74
N ILE A 5 -16.21 -5.87 -17.47
CA ILE A 5 -14.92 -5.46 -16.94
C ILE A 5 -13.87 -6.37 -17.61
N PRO A 6 -12.88 -5.84 -18.34
CA PRO A 6 -11.91 -6.65 -19.07
C PRO A 6 -11.17 -7.62 -18.14
N LEU A 7 -10.97 -8.83 -18.66
CA LEU A 7 -10.28 -9.96 -18.04
C LEU A 7 -8.75 -9.75 -17.96
N GLU A 8 -8.31 -8.54 -17.60
CA GLU A 8 -6.91 -8.10 -17.73
C GLU A 8 -6.22 -7.90 -16.36
N VAL A 9 -6.89 -8.26 -15.26
CA VAL A 9 -6.34 -8.22 -13.88
C VAL A 9 -5.63 -9.53 -13.51
N MET A 10 -5.05 -10.22 -14.50
CA MET A 10 -4.26 -11.44 -14.27
C MET A 10 -2.79 -11.13 -14.50
N THR A 11 -2.14 -10.44 -13.53
CA THR A 11 -0.71 -10.58 -13.13
C THR A 11 -0.12 -9.41 -12.33
N GLU A 12 -0.84 -8.31 -12.12
CA GLU A 12 -0.40 -7.25 -11.20
C GLU A 12 -0.85 -7.58 -9.76
N ARG A 13 0.08 -7.93 -8.87
CA ARG A 13 -0.24 -7.98 -7.42
C ARG A 13 -0.80 -6.61 -7.00
N PRO A 14 -1.91 -6.55 -6.24
CA PRO A 14 -2.58 -5.29 -5.94
C PRO A 14 -1.58 -4.24 -5.44
N LEU A 15 -1.68 -3.00 -5.93
CA LEU A 15 -0.83 -1.88 -5.48
C LEU A 15 -0.76 -1.79 -3.94
N ALA A 16 -1.89 -2.04 -3.28
CA ALA A 16 -1.99 -2.12 -1.82
C ALA A 16 -1.00 -3.10 -1.19
N ASN A 17 -0.76 -4.28 -1.78
CA ASN A 17 0.18 -5.27 -1.26
C ASN A 17 1.64 -4.80 -1.38
N ARG A 18 1.95 -4.01 -2.42
CA ARG A 18 3.30 -3.45 -2.62
C ARG A 18 3.57 -2.32 -1.61
N ILE A 19 2.59 -1.45 -1.42
CA ILE A 19 2.65 -0.39 -0.41
C ILE A 19 2.80 -1.02 0.99
N LEU A 20 1.98 -2.02 1.31
CA LEU A 20 2.06 -2.73 2.58
C LEU A 20 3.45 -3.33 2.80
N ARG A 21 3.99 -4.06 1.81
CA ARG A 21 5.37 -4.58 1.86
C ARG A 21 6.36 -3.48 2.21
N ASP A 22 6.30 -2.35 1.51
CA ASP A 22 7.27 -1.26 1.65
C ASP A 22 7.21 -0.65 3.06
N VAL A 23 6.00 -0.51 3.62
CA VAL A 23 5.79 -0.07 5.02
C VAL A 23 6.37 -1.09 6.01
N LEU A 24 6.10 -2.38 5.84
CA LEU A 24 6.63 -3.42 6.74
C LEU A 24 8.16 -3.46 6.74
N ILE A 25 8.78 -3.37 5.55
CA ILE A 25 10.23 -3.30 5.41
C ILE A 25 10.78 -2.04 6.08
N TYR A 26 10.10 -0.91 5.92
CA TYR A 26 10.48 0.36 6.54
C TYR A 26 10.49 0.25 8.06
N LEU A 27 9.38 -0.16 8.68
CA LEU A 27 9.26 -0.33 10.13
C LEU A 27 10.36 -1.25 10.68
N ARG A 28 10.61 -2.36 9.99
CA ARG A 28 11.65 -3.32 10.39
C ARG A 28 13.06 -2.72 10.32
N LYS A 29 13.36 -1.98 9.26
CA LYS A 29 14.69 -1.38 9.05
C LYS A 29 14.94 -0.18 9.94
N GLU A 30 13.91 0.59 10.29
CA GLU A 30 14.00 1.71 11.22
C GLU A 30 14.47 1.26 12.61
N GLN A 31 14.01 0.08 13.05
CA GLN A 31 14.45 -0.56 14.29
C GLN A 31 15.73 -1.41 14.14
N ASN A 32 16.30 -1.48 12.94
CA ASN A 32 17.47 -2.29 12.60
C ASN A 32 17.33 -3.79 12.99
N ILE A 33 16.13 -4.37 12.81
CA ILE A 33 15.86 -5.76 13.17
C ILE A 33 15.76 -6.68 11.93
N SER A 34 15.99 -7.98 12.15
CA SER A 34 15.85 -9.01 11.11
C SER A 34 14.39 -9.47 10.95
N GLN A 35 14.05 -10.17 9.87
CA GLN A 35 12.73 -10.80 9.72
C GLN A 35 12.45 -11.82 10.83
N GLU A 36 13.50 -12.53 11.29
CA GLU A 36 13.42 -13.50 12.40
C GLU A 36 13.12 -12.78 13.74
N THR A 37 13.71 -11.61 13.96
CA THR A 37 13.45 -10.80 15.15
C THR A 37 12.03 -10.25 15.12
N LEU A 38 11.59 -9.69 13.98
CA LEU A 38 10.22 -9.19 13.81
C LEU A 38 9.18 -10.30 14.04
N ALA A 39 9.43 -11.49 13.51
CA ALA A 39 8.59 -12.66 13.72
C ALA A 39 8.39 -12.98 15.21
N LYS A 40 9.47 -12.95 15.99
CA LYS A 40 9.42 -13.19 17.44
C LYS A 40 8.65 -12.09 18.19
N LEU A 41 8.89 -10.82 17.83
CA LEU A 41 8.24 -9.69 18.48
C LEU A 41 6.73 -9.64 18.20
N SER A 42 6.31 -10.12 17.03
CA SER A 42 4.92 -10.05 16.58
C SER A 42 4.12 -11.33 16.79
N ASP A 43 4.73 -12.43 17.28
CA ASP A 43 4.10 -13.76 17.29
C ASP A 43 3.54 -14.16 15.91
N VAL A 44 4.33 -13.88 14.87
CA VAL A 44 4.03 -14.24 13.47
C VAL A 44 5.22 -15.05 12.94
N SER A 45 4.97 -16.15 12.24
CA SER A 45 6.08 -16.97 11.72
C SER A 45 6.97 -16.17 10.75
N ARG A 46 8.29 -16.40 10.79
CA ARG A 46 9.25 -15.79 9.86
C ARG A 46 8.87 -16.02 8.39
N THR A 47 8.36 -17.21 8.06
CA THR A 47 7.90 -17.54 6.70
C THR A 47 6.73 -16.66 6.26
N HIS A 48 5.78 -16.37 7.16
CA HIS A 48 4.67 -15.47 6.87
C HIS A 48 5.18 -14.03 6.67
N ILE A 49 6.05 -13.52 7.55
CA ILE A 49 6.70 -12.22 7.37
C ILE A 49 7.41 -12.12 6.01
N SER A 50 8.17 -13.15 5.63
CA SER A 50 8.85 -13.21 4.32
C SER A 50 7.87 -13.17 3.15
N ARG A 51 6.74 -13.87 3.23
CA ARG A 51 5.69 -13.85 2.19
C ARG A 51 5.03 -12.49 2.07
N LEU A 52 4.83 -11.77 3.18
CA LEU A 52 4.35 -10.39 3.16
C LEU A 52 5.40 -9.45 2.55
N GLU A 53 6.66 -9.52 2.98
CA GLU A 53 7.75 -8.68 2.47
C GLU A 53 8.12 -8.98 1.00
N THR A 54 7.64 -10.08 0.45
CA THR A 54 7.81 -10.43 -0.98
C THR A 54 6.53 -10.26 -1.77
N CYS A 55 5.44 -9.75 -1.18
CA CYS A 55 4.08 -9.70 -1.74
C CYS A 55 3.55 -11.06 -2.22
N ALA A 56 4.10 -12.18 -1.75
CA ALA A 56 3.62 -13.52 -2.08
C ALA A 56 2.25 -13.83 -1.44
N GLU A 57 1.84 -13.02 -0.46
CA GLU A 57 0.56 -13.13 0.25
C GLU A 57 0.05 -11.75 0.69
N SER A 58 -1.26 -11.62 0.86
CA SER A 58 -1.91 -10.44 1.46
C SER A 58 -2.02 -10.61 2.98
N ALA A 59 -1.89 -9.53 3.74
CA ALA A 59 -2.08 -9.61 5.19
C ALA A 59 -3.57 -9.57 5.59
N THR A 60 -3.91 -10.27 6.66
CA THR A 60 -5.17 -10.08 7.39
C THR A 60 -5.02 -8.95 8.42
N LEU A 61 -6.14 -8.39 8.88
CA LEU A 61 -6.13 -7.39 9.96
C LEU A 61 -5.51 -7.93 11.26
N GLU A 62 -5.75 -9.21 11.58
CA GLU A 62 -5.15 -9.85 12.75
C GLU A 62 -3.62 -9.90 12.64
N THR A 63 -3.10 -10.35 11.49
CA THR A 63 -1.65 -10.39 11.25
C THR A 63 -1.03 -8.99 11.31
N LEU A 64 -1.71 -7.98 10.75
CA LEU A 64 -1.25 -6.59 10.86
C LEU A 64 -1.25 -6.10 12.31
N SER A 65 -2.31 -6.36 13.08
CA SER A 65 -2.38 -6.01 14.51
C SER A 65 -1.21 -6.59 15.30
N LYS A 66 -0.91 -7.87 15.07
CA LYS A 66 0.24 -8.58 15.68
C LYS A 66 1.58 -7.94 15.32
N ILE A 67 1.78 -7.63 14.04
CA ILE A 67 3.01 -6.96 13.57
C ILE A 67 3.16 -5.58 14.20
N LEU A 68 2.11 -4.77 14.21
CA LEU A 68 2.10 -3.42 14.79
C LEU A 68 2.35 -3.43 16.29
N GLN A 69 1.79 -4.41 17.02
CA GLN A 69 2.11 -4.62 18.43
C GLN A 69 3.60 -4.97 18.62
N GLY A 70 4.13 -5.88 17.80
CA GLY A 70 5.54 -6.28 17.87
C GLY A 70 6.53 -5.15 17.55
N THR A 71 6.15 -4.21 16.67
CA THR A 71 6.97 -3.02 16.36
C THR A 71 6.67 -1.82 17.25
N GLY A 72 5.69 -1.91 18.16
CA GLY A 72 5.23 -0.77 18.96
C GLY A 72 4.65 0.38 18.12
N THR A 73 4.12 0.08 16.94
CA THR A 73 3.57 1.07 16.00
C THR A 73 2.06 1.15 16.15
N SER A 74 1.50 2.37 16.20
CA SER A 74 0.05 2.54 16.26
C SER A 74 -0.60 2.45 14.87
N TRP A 75 -1.92 2.24 14.83
CA TRP A 75 -2.67 2.21 13.57
C TRP A 75 -2.64 3.56 12.85
N GLU A 76 -2.60 4.66 13.59
CA GLU A 76 -2.49 6.01 13.04
C GLU A 76 -1.15 6.21 12.33
N THR A 77 -0.04 5.83 12.98
CA THR A 77 1.29 5.89 12.36
C THR A 77 1.38 4.97 11.15
N PHE A 78 0.85 3.75 11.26
CA PHE A 78 0.81 2.81 10.14
C PHE A 78 0.01 3.37 8.94
N GLY A 79 -1.17 3.95 9.18
CA GLY A 79 -1.99 4.57 8.15
C GLY A 79 -1.29 5.72 7.43
N ALA A 80 -0.62 6.60 8.19
CA ALA A 80 0.16 7.70 7.63
C ALA A 80 1.33 7.19 6.75
N LEU A 81 2.02 6.13 7.17
CA LEU A 81 3.08 5.51 6.38
C LEU A 81 2.54 4.87 5.09
N MET A 82 1.39 4.19 5.15
CA MET A 82 0.72 3.62 3.98
C MET A 82 0.36 4.72 2.97
N GLU A 83 -0.20 5.83 3.42
CA GLU A 83 -0.53 6.98 2.58
C GLU A 83 0.72 7.61 1.96
N GLN A 84 1.78 7.82 2.74
CA GLN A 84 3.05 8.36 2.26
C GLN A 84 3.68 7.47 1.17
N MET A 85 3.69 6.15 1.39
CA MET A 85 4.24 5.20 0.41
C MET A 85 3.36 5.09 -0.84
N GLN A 86 2.04 5.21 -0.69
CA GLN A 86 1.10 5.31 -1.81
C GLN A 86 1.40 6.54 -2.67
N GLN A 87 1.55 7.72 -2.07
CA GLN A 87 1.90 8.96 -2.77
C GLN A 87 3.27 8.87 -3.45
N LYS A 88 4.25 8.22 -2.83
CA LYS A 88 5.57 7.96 -3.45
C LYS A 88 5.46 7.04 -4.66
N GLN A 89 4.64 6.00 -4.60
CA GLN A 89 4.41 5.05 -5.71
C GLN A 89 3.59 5.68 -6.86
N LEU A 90 2.69 6.63 -6.56
CA LEU A 90 1.93 7.40 -7.55
C LEU A 90 2.69 8.62 -8.11
N GLY A 91 3.88 8.93 -7.56
CA GLY A 91 4.66 10.14 -7.88
C GLY A 91 4.07 11.38 -7.18
N ASN A 92 4.80 12.47 -6.98
CA ASN A 92 5.28 13.32 -8.06
C ASN A 92 4.37 13.41 -9.31
N SER A 93 3.06 13.18 -9.16
CA SER A 93 2.05 13.74 -10.03
C SER A 93 1.36 14.85 -9.23
N PRO A 94 1.64 16.13 -9.53
CA PRO A 94 0.82 17.21 -9.00
C PRO A 94 -0.61 16.99 -9.49
N LEU A 95 -1.52 17.81 -9.03
CA LEU A 95 -2.72 18.15 -9.79
C LEU A 95 -2.43 18.73 -11.21
N SER A 96 -1.37 18.35 -11.91
CA SER A 96 -0.98 18.90 -13.21
C SER A 96 -1.79 18.33 -14.39
N MET A 97 -2.82 17.54 -14.17
CA MET A 97 -3.90 17.36 -15.15
C MET A 97 -5.30 17.34 -14.52
N VAL A 98 -5.54 18.15 -13.47
CA VAL A 98 -6.82 18.87 -13.46
C VAL A 98 -6.59 20.14 -14.27
N ALA A 99 -6.46 19.95 -15.59
CA ALA A 99 -7.03 20.97 -16.46
C ALA A 99 -8.48 21.07 -15.99
N GLU A 100 -8.88 22.23 -15.49
CA GLU A 100 -10.28 22.55 -15.38
C GLU A 100 -10.95 22.03 -16.65
N PRO A 101 -12.07 21.29 -16.59
CA PRO A 101 -12.92 21.29 -17.74
C PRO A 101 -13.21 22.78 -17.97
N LYS A 102 -12.60 23.39 -19.01
CA LYS A 102 -13.17 24.60 -19.58
C LYS A 102 -14.58 24.17 -19.91
N GLY A 103 -15.52 24.56 -19.04
CA GLY A 103 -16.93 24.31 -19.24
C GLY A 103 -17.27 24.74 -20.65
N PRO A 104 -18.22 24.05 -21.31
CA PRO A 104 -18.51 24.30 -22.72
C PRO A 104 -18.65 25.81 -22.93
N HIS A 105 -17.78 26.37 -23.78
CA HIS A 105 -17.89 27.73 -24.28
C HIS A 105 -19.06 27.75 -25.26
N TRP A 106 -20.29 27.73 -24.74
CA TRP A 106 -21.46 28.02 -25.56
C TRP A 106 -21.60 29.53 -25.68
N SER A 107 -20.69 30.16 -26.41
CA SER A 107 -20.98 31.46 -27.02
C SER A 107 -20.03 31.65 -28.19
N GLU A 108 -20.32 30.99 -29.31
CA GLU A 108 -20.09 31.47 -30.67
C GLU A 108 -20.36 30.35 -31.66
N LYS A 109 -21.62 30.28 -32.10
CA LYS A 109 -22.10 30.03 -33.46
C LYS A 109 -23.55 29.58 -33.40
N LEU A 110 -24.43 30.58 -33.35
CA LEU A 110 -25.66 30.72 -34.14
C LEU A 110 -26.19 32.15 -33.90
#